data_AF-A0A4P7KYK0-F1
#
_entry.id   AF-A0A4P7KYK0-F1
#
_cell.length_a   1.000
_cell.length_b   1.000
_cell.length_c   1.000
_cell.angle_alpha   90.00
_cell.angle_beta   90.00
_cell.angle_gamma   90.00
#
_symmetry.space_group_name_H-M   'P 1'
#
loop_
_entity.id
_entity.type
_entity.pdbx_description
1 polymer ?
#
loop_
_entity_poly.entity_id
_entity_poly.type
_entity_poly.pdbx_seq_one_letter_code
_entity_poly.pdbx_strand_id
1 'polypeptide(L)'
;MQTTTKGDLVIAALRKIGVVSDATLTDIEPQSLEDGVVDLETMIVEWYEDGQGIHIGYKFSPDDIPIDQGEEHGINKNAINAVIYNLATRIAPDYQIQPLEKIINTARYGKELLMRHCSIKRARKARSHYPNGFPVGSGNRFATANGYRYFHRINKNAKDTDPNC
;
A
#
# COMPACT_ATOMS: atom_id res chain seq x y z
N MET A 1 8.08 18.08 -3.96
CA MET A 1 9.09 17.12 -3.50
C MET A 1 8.96 15.89 -4.40
N GLN A 2 9.90 15.65 -5.32
CA GLN A 2 9.94 14.39 -6.06
C GLN A 2 10.73 13.42 -5.18
N THR A 3 10.07 12.77 -4.23
CA THR A 3 10.63 11.59 -3.55
C THR A 3 10.60 10.49 -4.60
N THR A 4 11.77 10.09 -5.09
CA THR A 4 11.89 9.05 -6.12
C THR A 4 12.55 7.80 -5.56
N THR A 5 13.44 7.97 -4.58
CA THR A 5 14.20 6.87 -3.96
C THR A 5 13.62 6.45 -2.61
N LYS A 6 13.93 5.22 -2.18
CA LYS A 6 13.59 4.72 -0.84
C LYS A 6 14.21 5.61 0.25
N GLY A 7 15.46 6.04 0.07
CA GLY A 7 16.15 6.95 0.99
C GLY A 7 15.46 8.31 1.14
N ASP A 8 14.92 8.88 0.06
CA ASP A 8 14.20 10.16 0.12
C ASP A 8 12.95 10.08 1.02
N LEU A 9 12.27 8.93 1.04
CA LEU A 9 11.09 8.71 1.90
C LEU A 9 11.48 8.66 3.38
N VAL A 10 12.58 7.98 3.70
CA VAL A 10 13.13 7.90 5.06
C VAL A 10 13.57 9.28 5.53
N ILE A 11 14.33 10.01 4.71
CA ILE A 11 14.74 11.39 5.02
C ILE A 11 13.50 12.28 5.24
N ALA A 12 12.46 12.15 4.41
CA ALA A 12 11.23 12.90 4.59
C ALA A 12 10.52 12.55 5.92
N ALA A 13 10.53 11.28 6.34
CA ALA A 13 9.98 10.85 7.62
C ALA A 13 10.78 11.40 8.80
N LEU A 14 12.11 11.32 8.77
CA LEU A 14 13.00 11.86 9.80
C LEU A 14 12.82 13.39 9.98
N ARG A 15 12.61 14.13 8.88
CA ARG A 15 12.26 15.56 8.93
C ARG A 15 10.92 15.81 9.63
N LYS A 16 9.94 14.90 9.52
CA LYS A 16 8.64 15.07 10.18
C LYS A 16 8.72 14.85 11.70
N ILE A 17 9.58 13.96 12.17
CA ILE A 17 9.80 13.73 13.61
C ILE A 17 10.53 14.92 14.25
N GLY A 18 11.26 15.70 13.46
CA GLY A 18 12.06 16.83 13.95
C GLY A 18 13.47 16.43 14.38
N VAL A 19 13.89 15.19 14.08
CA VAL A 19 15.29 14.73 14.19
C VAL A 19 16.16 15.46 13.18
N VAL A 20 15.60 15.75 12.00
CA VAL A 20 16.29 16.49 10.94
C VAL A 20 15.65 17.86 10.81
N SER A 21 16.41 18.92 11.11
CA SER A 21 15.97 20.29 10.86
C SER A 21 15.97 20.56 9.35
N ASP A 22 14.92 21.21 8.83
CA ASP A 22 14.72 21.49 7.39
C ASP A 22 15.86 22.33 6.77
N ALA A 23 16.72 22.92 7.62
CA ALA A 23 17.78 23.84 7.24
C ALA A 23 19.18 23.22 7.10
N THR A 24 19.49 22.11 7.79
CA THR A 24 20.90 21.64 7.87
C THR A 24 21.17 20.30 7.19
N LEU A 25 20.26 19.31 7.18
CA LEU A 25 20.47 18.01 6.48
C LEU A 25 21.79 17.27 6.85
N THR A 26 22.59 17.78 7.79
CA THR A 26 23.99 17.40 8.05
C THR A 26 24.15 16.33 9.12
N ASP A 27 23.08 15.99 9.84
CA ASP A 27 23.18 15.24 11.11
C ASP A 27 22.56 13.84 11.02
N ILE A 28 22.27 13.32 9.82
CA ILE A 28 21.77 11.95 9.66
C ILE A 28 22.96 11.00 9.60
N GLU A 29 23.09 10.14 10.60
CA GLU A 29 24.06 9.05 10.56
C GLU A 29 23.73 8.08 9.40
N PRO A 30 24.71 7.68 8.58
CA PRO A 30 24.46 6.80 7.43
C PRO A 30 23.77 5.48 7.81
N GLN A 31 24.16 4.91 8.94
CA GLN A 31 23.57 3.66 9.47
C GLN A 31 22.09 3.85 9.79
N SER A 32 21.71 4.99 10.35
CA SER A 32 20.31 5.27 10.67
C SER A 32 19.43 5.40 9.43
N LEU A 33 19.99 5.79 8.29
CA LEU A 33 19.28 5.79 7.02
C LEU A 33 19.08 4.35 6.51
N GLU A 34 20.12 3.50 6.59
CA GLU A 34 20.03 2.07 6.23
C GLU A 34 18.96 1.36 7.07
N ASP A 35 19.00 1.52 8.39
CA ASP A 35 18.01 0.94 9.31
C ASP A 35 16.59 1.46 9.01
N GLY A 36 16.44 2.76 8.74
CA GLY A 36 15.15 3.36 8.39
C GLY A 36 14.58 2.84 7.06
N VAL A 37 15.42 2.42 6.11
CA VAL A 37 14.96 1.79 4.87
C VAL A 37 14.49 0.35 5.13
N VAL A 38 15.17 -0.39 6.01
CA VAL A 38 14.73 -1.73 6.45
C VAL A 38 13.37 -1.65 7.17
N ASP A 39 13.17 -0.65 8.02
CA ASP A 39 11.88 -0.40 8.68
C ASP A 39 10.77 -0.01 7.69
N LEU A 40 11.12 0.76 6.66
CA LEU A 40 10.19 1.08 5.58
C LEU A 40 9.75 -0.19 4.85
N GLU A 41 10.70 -1.04 4.47
CA GLU A 41 10.41 -2.29 3.76
C GLU A 41 9.54 -3.21 4.62
N THR A 42 9.94 -3.41 5.88
CA THR A 42 9.19 -4.22 6.87
C THR A 42 7.77 -3.69 7.07
N MET A 43 7.60 -2.37 7.18
CA MET A 43 6.27 -1.75 7.29
C MET A 43 5.40 -2.02 6.05
N ILE A 44 5.97 -1.96 4.86
CA ILE A 44 5.21 -2.17 3.63
C ILE A 44 4.90 -3.66 3.42
N VAL A 45 5.80 -4.57 3.83
CA VAL A 45 5.53 -6.02 3.86
C VAL A 45 4.32 -6.31 4.77
N GLU A 46 4.32 -5.77 5.99
CA GLU A 46 3.18 -5.90 6.92
C GLU A 46 1.89 -5.36 6.33
N TRP A 47 1.96 -4.26 5.59
CA TRP A 47 0.79 -3.68 4.95
C TRP A 47 0.32 -4.50 3.77
N TYR A 48 1.23 -5.15 3.03
CA TYR A 48 0.91 -5.91 1.83
C TYR A 48 0.24 -7.26 2.16
N GLU A 49 0.63 -7.89 3.27
CA GLU A 49 0.06 -9.16 3.78
C GLU A 49 -0.09 -10.21 2.65
N ASP A 50 1.00 -10.53 1.96
CA ASP A 50 1.05 -11.46 0.81
C ASP A 50 -0.01 -11.17 -0.28
N GLY A 51 -0.38 -9.90 -0.43
CA GLY A 51 -1.35 -9.40 -1.39
C GLY A 51 -2.79 -9.33 -0.88
N GLN A 52 -3.05 -9.69 0.37
CA GLN A 52 -4.36 -9.53 1.01
C GLN A 52 -4.53 -8.19 1.74
N GLY A 53 -3.46 -7.41 1.87
CA GLY A 53 -3.45 -6.13 2.56
C GLY A 53 -3.62 -4.91 1.62
N ILE A 54 -2.98 -3.81 1.97
CA ILE A 54 -2.96 -2.55 1.23
C ILE A 54 -1.93 -2.61 0.11
N HIS A 55 -2.39 -2.40 -1.12
CA HIS A 55 -1.54 -2.29 -2.30
C HIS A 55 -1.25 -0.84 -2.64
N ILE A 56 0.03 -0.46 -2.57
CA ILE A 56 0.49 0.91 -2.87
C ILE A 56 1.39 1.00 -4.10
N GLY A 57 1.71 -0.13 -4.74
CA GLY A 57 2.60 -0.21 -5.90
C GLY A 57 4.09 -0.18 -5.54
N TYR A 58 4.44 -0.48 -4.28
CA TYR A 58 5.84 -0.51 -3.84
C TYR A 58 6.63 -1.61 -4.56
N LYS A 59 7.88 -1.31 -4.95
CA LYS A 59 8.82 -2.27 -5.50
C LYS A 59 9.71 -2.78 -4.36
N PHE A 60 9.53 -4.05 -4.00
CA PHE A 60 10.37 -4.72 -3.02
C PHE A 60 11.74 -5.03 -3.62
N SER A 61 12.78 -4.96 -2.78
CA SER A 61 14.09 -5.50 -3.14
C SER A 61 14.02 -7.03 -3.14
N PRO A 62 14.82 -7.73 -3.97
CA PRO A 62 14.89 -9.18 -3.93
C PRO A 62 15.54 -9.68 -2.64
N ASP A 63 15.06 -10.80 -2.10
CA ASP A 63 15.46 -11.35 -0.79
C ASP A 63 16.97 -11.61 -0.64
N ASP A 64 17.68 -11.82 -1.76
CA ASP A 64 19.11 -12.16 -1.79
C ASP A 64 20.05 -10.95 -1.80
N ILE A 65 19.52 -9.72 -1.90
CA ILE A 65 20.31 -8.49 -2.05
C ILE A 65 20.02 -7.55 -0.86
N PRO A 66 21.04 -6.92 -0.25
CA PRO A 66 20.81 -5.89 0.76
C PRO A 66 20.00 -4.73 0.17
N ILE A 67 19.08 -4.19 0.96
CA ILE A 67 18.18 -3.13 0.52
C ILE A 67 19.00 -1.84 0.32
N ASP A 68 19.04 -1.34 -0.91
CA ASP A 68 19.75 -0.11 -1.25
C ASP A 68 18.84 1.14 -1.10
N GLN A 69 19.42 2.21 -0.56
CA GLN A 69 18.76 3.49 -0.35
C GLN A 69 18.44 4.19 -1.67
N GLY A 70 19.28 3.96 -2.69
CA GLY A 70 19.18 4.56 -4.01
C GLY A 70 18.06 3.97 -4.89
N GLU A 71 17.49 2.83 -4.50
CA GLU A 71 16.47 2.15 -5.29
C GLU A 71 15.15 2.95 -5.39
N GLU A 72 14.51 2.85 -6.54
CA GLU A 72 13.19 3.45 -6.75
C GLU A 72 12.12 2.71 -5.95
N HIS A 73 11.32 3.46 -5.19
CA HIS A 73 10.28 2.86 -4.35
C HIS A 73 9.03 2.39 -5.10
N GLY A 74 8.74 2.90 -6.30
CA GLY A 74 7.54 2.53 -7.10
C GLY A 74 6.16 3.00 -6.57
N ILE A 75 6.07 3.51 -5.35
CA ILE A 75 4.83 3.97 -4.69
C ILE A 75 4.02 4.97 -5.53
N ASN A 76 2.70 4.76 -5.59
CA ASN A 76 1.75 5.70 -6.17
C ASN A 76 1.78 7.06 -5.46
N LYS A 77 1.70 8.16 -6.22
CA LYS A 77 1.74 9.54 -5.69
C LYS A 77 0.76 9.80 -4.54
N ASN A 78 -0.41 9.17 -4.57
CA ASN A 78 -1.46 9.34 -3.56
C ASN A 78 -1.10 8.70 -2.20
N ALA A 79 -0.21 7.70 -2.20
CA ALA A 79 0.21 6.95 -1.02
C ALA A 79 1.47 7.50 -0.34
N ILE A 80 2.23 8.37 -1.01
CA ILE A 80 3.50 8.92 -0.51
C ILE A 80 3.35 9.52 0.88
N ASN A 81 2.38 10.44 1.05
CA ASN A 81 2.17 11.09 2.35
C ASN A 81 1.81 10.08 3.44
N ALA A 82 0.92 9.13 3.15
CA ALA A 82 0.53 8.12 4.12
C ALA A 82 1.74 7.29 4.58
N VAL A 83 2.62 6.90 3.67
CA VAL A 83 3.84 6.15 3.99
C VAL A 83 4.79 6.99 4.85
N ILE A 84 5.08 8.24 4.46
CA ILE A 84 5.97 9.13 5.23
C ILE A 84 5.49 9.32 6.67
N TYR A 85 4.21 9.61 6.87
CA TYR A 85 3.67 9.86 8.20
C TYR A 85 3.63 8.60 9.07
N ASN A 86 3.33 7.42 8.50
CA ASN A 86 3.34 6.17 9.27
C ASN A 86 4.77 5.69 9.57
N LEU A 87 5.71 5.88 8.63
CA LEU A 87 7.12 5.60 8.85
C LEU A 87 7.68 6.48 9.96
N ALA A 88 7.33 7.77 9.95
CA ALA A 88 7.73 8.71 11.00
C ALA A 88 7.26 8.25 12.39
N THR A 89 6.04 7.71 12.51
CA THR A 89 5.56 7.17 13.80
C THR A 89 6.25 5.86 14.20
N ARG A 90 6.78 5.08 13.25
CA ARG A 90 7.48 3.82 13.50
C ARG A 90 8.91 4.04 14.00
N ILE A 91 9.62 5.01 13.40
CA ILE A 91 11.02 5.34 13.70
C ILE A 91 11.16 6.21 14.97
N ALA A 92 10.14 6.99 15.33
CA ALA A 92 10.21 7.91 16.48
C ALA A 92 10.65 7.26 17.82
N PRO A 93 10.19 6.06 18.18
CA PRO A 93 10.64 5.34 19.37
C PRO A 93 12.14 5.00 19.39
N ASP A 94 12.77 4.77 18.24
CA ASP A 94 14.19 4.42 18.16
C ASP A 94 15.09 5.59 18.61
N TYR A 95 14.62 6.81 18.35
CA TYR A 95 15.23 8.04 18.86
C TYR A 95 14.70 8.49 20.22
N GLN A 96 13.87 7.68 20.88
CA GLN A 96 13.22 8.01 22.16
C GLN A 96 12.36 9.30 22.08
N ILE A 97 11.84 9.63 20.90
CA ILE A 97 11.00 10.80 20.66
C ILE A 97 9.54 10.38 20.57
N GLN A 98 8.66 11.13 21.23
CA GLN A 98 7.22 10.98 21.05
C GLN A 98 6.75 11.76 19.83
N PRO A 99 6.11 11.12 18.84
CA PRO A 99 5.62 11.83 17.66
C PRO A 99 4.48 12.77 18.06
N LEU A 100 4.48 13.97 17.46
CA LEU A 100 3.42 14.96 17.67
C LEU A 100 2.04 14.38 17.31
N GLU A 101 1.01 14.72 18.09
CA GLU A 101 -0.36 14.21 17.87
C GLU A 101 -0.86 14.45 16.43
N LYS A 102 -0.51 15.59 15.84
CA LYS A 102 -0.84 15.90 14.44
C LYS A 102 -0.27 14.87 13.45
N ILE A 103 0.94 14.37 13.69
CA ILE A 103 1.60 13.34 12.86
C ILE A 103 0.83 12.03 12.98
N ILE A 104 0.52 11.61 14.21
CA ILE A 104 -0.24 10.38 14.50
C ILE A 104 -1.61 10.41 13.81
N ASN A 105 -2.36 11.51 13.97
CA ASN A 105 -3.68 11.66 13.34
C ASN A 105 -3.60 11.67 11.81
N THR A 106 -2.56 12.29 11.24
CA THR A 106 -2.34 12.28 9.78
C THR A 106 -1.95 10.89 9.28
N ALA A 107 -1.13 10.16 10.03
CA ALA A 107 -0.73 8.79 9.72
C ALA A 107 -1.94 7.84 9.69
N ARG A 108 -2.80 7.92 10.72
CA ARG A 108 -4.05 7.17 10.82
C ARG A 108 -4.98 7.47 9.64
N TYR A 109 -5.23 8.75 9.38
CA TYR A 109 -6.09 9.17 8.27
C TYR A 109 -5.53 8.74 6.90
N GLY A 110 -4.22 8.87 6.70
CA GLY A 110 -3.55 8.44 5.47
C GLY A 110 -3.71 6.93 5.22
N LYS A 111 -3.49 6.10 6.24
CA LYS A 111 -3.68 4.64 6.15
C LYS A 111 -5.14 4.27 5.90
N GLU A 112 -6.08 4.94 6.54
CA GLU A 112 -7.52 4.74 6.33
C GLU A 112 -7.94 5.05 4.89
N LEU A 113 -7.42 6.13 4.29
CA LEU A 113 -7.71 6.46 2.90
C LEU A 113 -7.23 5.39 1.92
N LEU A 114 -6.05 4.80 2.16
CA LEU A 114 -5.54 3.69 1.36
C LEU A 114 -6.41 2.44 1.50
N MET A 115 -6.77 2.09 2.74
CA MET A 115 -7.70 1.00 3.02
C MET A 115 -9.07 1.22 2.39
N ARG A 116 -9.60 2.45 2.41
CA ARG A 116 -10.88 2.80 1.79
C ARG A 116 -10.89 2.55 0.28
N HIS A 117 -9.83 2.96 -0.42
CA HIS A 117 -9.73 2.69 -1.85
C HIS A 117 -9.68 1.19 -2.13
N CYS A 118 -8.92 0.47 -1.31
CA CYS A 118 -8.77 -0.97 -1.43
C CYS A 118 -10.09 -1.71 -1.15
N SER A 119 -10.80 -1.35 -0.07
CA SER A 119 -12.07 -1.95 0.31
C SER A 119 -13.18 -1.70 -0.72
N ILE A 120 -13.23 -0.51 -1.33
CA ILE A 120 -14.19 -0.23 -2.42
C ILE A 120 -13.91 -1.11 -3.64
N LYS A 121 -12.63 -1.29 -4.03
CA LYS A 121 -12.27 -2.19 -5.13
C LYS A 121 -12.68 -3.63 -4.81
N ARG A 122 -12.35 -4.12 -3.61
CA ARG A 122 -12.75 -5.45 -3.15
C ARG A 122 -14.26 -5.63 -3.12
N ALA A 123 -15.02 -4.66 -2.61
CA ALA A 123 -16.47 -4.73 -2.57
C ALA A 123 -17.09 -4.78 -3.96
N ARG A 124 -16.59 -3.99 -4.92
CA ARG A 124 -17.03 -4.05 -6.33
C ARG A 124 -16.78 -5.43 -6.94
N LYS A 125 -15.67 -6.06 -6.58
CA LYS A 125 -15.26 -7.38 -7.06
C LYS A 125 -16.04 -8.52 -6.39
N ALA A 126 -16.27 -8.39 -5.09
CA ALA A 126 -17.01 -9.33 -4.24
C ALA A 126 -18.51 -9.35 -4.55
N ARG A 127 -19.06 -8.32 -5.19
CA ARG A 127 -20.38 -8.36 -5.87
C ARG A 127 -20.39 -9.30 -7.09
N SER A 128 -19.53 -10.31 -7.07
CA SER A 128 -19.39 -11.32 -8.10
C SER A 128 -20.76 -11.92 -8.40
N HIS A 129 -21.11 -11.80 -9.68
CA HIS A 129 -21.93 -12.64 -10.53
C HIS A 129 -22.89 -13.61 -9.83
N TYR A 130 -24.12 -13.68 -10.37
CA TYR A 130 -25.09 -14.69 -9.98
C TYR A 130 -24.46 -16.09 -9.86
N PRO A 131 -24.90 -16.91 -8.88
CA PRO A 131 -24.39 -18.26 -8.69
C PRO A 131 -24.37 -19.07 -10.00
N ASN A 132 -23.43 -20.00 -10.11
CA ASN A 132 -23.39 -20.89 -11.27
C ASN A 132 -24.72 -21.66 -11.37
N GLY A 133 -25.36 -21.64 -12.53
CA GLY A 133 -26.67 -22.26 -12.73
C GLY A 133 -27.86 -21.37 -12.39
N PHE A 134 -27.65 -20.10 -12.02
CA PHE A 134 -28.74 -19.14 -11.91
C PHE A 134 -29.30 -18.80 -13.31
N PRO A 135 -30.62 -18.85 -13.54
CA PRO A 135 -31.19 -18.60 -14.85
C PRO A 135 -31.01 -17.13 -15.27
N VAL A 136 -30.67 -16.91 -16.54
CA VAL A 136 -30.46 -15.57 -17.10
C VAL A 136 -31.79 -14.81 -17.30
N GLY A 137 -32.89 -15.56 -17.40
CA GLY A 137 -34.24 -15.03 -17.63
C GLY A 137 -34.51 -14.68 -19.10
N SER A 138 -35.76 -14.81 -19.52
CA SER A 138 -36.21 -14.53 -20.90
C SER A 138 -36.16 -13.04 -21.27
N GLY A 139 -36.04 -12.14 -20.28
CA GLY A 139 -35.91 -10.70 -20.51
C GLY A 139 -34.54 -10.27 -21.05
N ASN A 140 -33.50 -11.09 -20.91
CA ASN A 140 -32.15 -10.76 -21.37
C ASN A 140 -31.93 -11.24 -22.82
N ARG A 141 -32.44 -10.45 -23.77
CA ARG A 141 -32.59 -10.85 -25.19
C ARG A 141 -31.28 -11.19 -25.89
N PHE A 142 -30.20 -10.46 -25.64
CA PHE A 142 -28.89 -10.73 -26.25
C PHE A 142 -28.26 -12.03 -25.73
N ALA A 143 -28.38 -12.29 -24.43
CA ALA A 143 -27.85 -13.52 -23.85
C ALA A 143 -28.62 -14.76 -24.32
N THR A 144 -29.95 -14.66 -24.38
CA THR A 144 -30.83 -15.74 -24.85
C THR A 144 -30.70 -16.00 -26.35
N ALA A 145 -30.53 -14.95 -27.18
CA ALA A 145 -30.25 -15.10 -28.62
C ALA A 145 -28.91 -15.81 -28.87
N ASN A 146 -27.91 -15.57 -28.02
CA ASN A 146 -26.62 -16.24 -28.06
C ASN A 146 -26.63 -17.65 -27.41
N GLY A 147 -27.80 -18.14 -26.98
CA GLY A 147 -27.95 -19.48 -26.40
C GLY A 147 -27.57 -19.62 -24.92
N TYR A 148 -27.19 -18.52 -24.24
CA TYR A 148 -26.89 -18.55 -22.81
C TYR A 148 -28.19 -18.64 -21.99
N ARG A 149 -28.39 -19.77 -21.30
CA ARG A 149 -29.57 -20.01 -20.44
C ARG A 149 -29.31 -19.74 -18.97
N TYR A 150 -28.08 -19.95 -18.52
CA TYR A 150 -27.65 -19.82 -17.14
C TYR A 150 -26.37 -18.98 -17.04
N PHE A 151 -26.21 -18.29 -15.92
CA PHE A 151 -24.93 -17.65 -15.58
C PHE A 151 -23.92 -18.74 -15.22
N HIS A 152 -22.73 -18.63 -15.81
CA HIS A 152 -21.61 -19.51 -15.51
C HIS A 152 -20.49 -18.70 -14.86
N ARG A 153 -19.81 -19.32 -13.89
CA ARG A 153 -18.58 -18.73 -13.35
C ARG A 153 -17.54 -18.67 -14.45
N ILE A 154 -16.87 -17.53 -14.57
CA ILE A 154 -15.79 -17.34 -15.55
C ILE A 154 -14.63 -18.33 -15.29
N ASN A 155 -14.40 -18.78 -14.03
CA ASN A 155 -13.41 -19.79 -13.68
C ASN A 155 -14.00 -20.89 -12.76
N LYS A 156 -13.68 -22.18 -13.02
CA LYS A 156 -14.14 -23.35 -12.22
C LYS A 156 -13.63 -23.33 -10.77
N ASN A 157 -12.41 -22.84 -10.58
CA ASN A 157 -11.78 -22.51 -9.31
C ASN A 157 -11.37 -21.04 -9.35
N ALA A 158 -12.32 -20.13 -9.53
CA ALA A 158 -12.03 -18.74 -9.25
C ALA A 158 -11.60 -18.69 -7.78
N LYS A 159 -10.30 -18.66 -7.49
CA LYS A 159 -9.83 -17.96 -6.30
C LYS A 159 -10.56 -16.63 -6.32
N ASP A 160 -11.05 -16.18 -5.16
CA ASP A 160 -11.57 -14.82 -5.05
C ASP A 160 -10.61 -13.94 -5.81
N THR A 161 -11.12 -13.40 -6.91
CA THR A 161 -10.29 -12.79 -7.96
C THR A 161 -9.27 -11.92 -7.26
N ASP A 162 -7.98 -12.08 -7.55
CA ASP A 162 -6.88 -11.65 -6.67
C ASP A 162 -7.21 -10.40 -5.84
N PRO A 163 -7.06 -10.43 -4.50
CA PRO A 163 -7.39 -9.32 -3.61
C PRO A 163 -6.52 -8.08 -3.82
N ASN A 164 -5.75 -8.06 -4.92
CA ASN A 164 -5.10 -6.92 -5.52
C ASN A 164 -6.07 -5.76 -5.63
N CYS A 165 -5.83 -4.82 -4.73
CA CYS A 165 -6.04 -3.42 -4.99
C CYS A 165 -4.96 -2.95 -5.97
#